data_AF-V9IAU9-F1
#
_entry.id   AF-V9IAU9-F1
#
_cell.length_a   1.000
_cell.length_b   1.000
_cell.length_c   1.000
_cell.angle_alpha   90.00
_cell.angle_beta   90.00
_cell.angle_gamma   90.00
#
_symmetry.space_group_name_H-M   'P 1'
#
loop_
_entity.id
_entity.type
_entity.pdbx_description
1 polymer ?
#
loop_
_entity_poly.entity_id
_entity_poly.type
_entity_poly.pdbx_seq_one_letter_code
_entity_poly.pdbx_strand_id
1 'polypeptide(L)'
;MALTLSKFVTKRTVTSICALSTLIWILKRRNRKQVAKYRNIWPVEDIQYIIKEEKPKGPKAHVNARFFRQLYQLLKIGIPSIISSEFAFVLLIAGILITKSFCDLWMINMSTLIESSILKMDKSLFKRRLLKFLAVLPMISIVNNVLKYSIYEMKLRLRTNITRSLLDQYLK
;
A
#
# COMPACT_ATOMS: atom_id res chain seq x y z
N MET A 1 -30.71 47.66 4.20
CA MET A 1 -29.98 46.98 5.30
C MET A 1 -28.88 46.13 4.65
N ALA A 2 -27.63 46.57 4.71
CA ALA A 2 -26.50 45.86 4.10
C ALA A 2 -25.71 45.09 5.18
N LEU A 3 -25.58 43.77 4.99
CA LEU A 3 -24.95 42.86 5.95
C LEU A 3 -23.42 42.99 5.86
N THR A 4 -22.78 43.39 6.96
CA THR A 4 -21.35 43.64 7.06
C THR A 4 -20.57 42.37 7.42
N LEU A 5 -20.38 41.48 6.43
CA LEU A 5 -19.53 40.27 6.55
C LEU A 5 -18.01 40.54 6.39
N SER A 6 -17.53 41.74 6.74
CA SER A 6 -16.14 42.13 6.47
C SER A 6 -15.18 41.96 7.67
N LYS A 7 -15.68 41.76 8.90
CA LYS A 7 -14.84 41.88 10.11
C LYS A 7 -14.12 40.62 10.60
N PHE A 8 -14.31 39.44 9.98
CA PHE A 8 -13.63 38.20 10.42
C PHE A 8 -12.50 37.70 9.51
N VAL A 9 -12.21 38.39 8.40
CA VAL A 9 -11.09 38.03 7.51
C VAL A 9 -9.83 38.76 8.00
N THR A 10 -9.23 38.24 9.07
CA THR A 10 -7.93 38.70 9.56
C THR A 10 -6.83 38.06 8.72
N LYS A 11 -5.87 38.86 8.21
CA LYS A 11 -4.77 38.42 7.32
C LYS A 11 -4.01 37.18 7.84
N ARG A 12 -3.99 36.94 9.16
CA ARG A 12 -3.37 35.78 9.83
C ARG A 12 -4.14 34.46 9.63
N THR A 13 -5.47 34.48 9.55
CA THR A 13 -6.28 33.27 9.32
C THR A 13 -6.20 32.82 7.86
N VAL A 14 -6.14 33.78 6.92
CA VAL A 14 -5.96 33.51 5.49
C VAL A 14 -4.62 32.80 5.22
N THR A 15 -3.53 33.28 5.80
CA THR A 15 -2.20 32.64 5.66
C THR A 15 -2.18 31.23 6.25
N SER A 16 -2.85 30.99 7.38
CA SER A 16 -2.95 29.66 7.99
C SER A 16 -3.74 28.67 7.13
N ILE A 17 -4.83 29.14 6.50
CA ILE A 17 -5.66 28.31 5.62
C ILE A 17 -4.90 27.96 4.33
N CYS A 18 -4.13 28.90 3.77
CA CYS A 18 -3.24 28.63 2.63
C CYS A 18 -2.09 27.66 2.96
N ALA A 19 -1.52 27.73 4.16
CA ALA A 19 -0.50 26.78 4.61
C ALA A 19 -1.06 25.37 4.79
N LEU A 20 -2.24 25.24 5.40
CA LEU A 20 -2.91 23.95 5.58
C LEU A 20 -3.32 23.33 4.24
N SER A 21 -3.85 24.12 3.30
CA SER A 21 -4.27 23.61 2.00
C SER A 21 -3.08 23.14 1.15
N THR A 22 -1.96 23.85 1.18
CA THR A 22 -0.73 23.44 0.49
C THR A 22 -0.10 22.20 1.13
N LEU A 23 -0.10 22.08 2.46
CA LEU A 23 0.37 20.88 3.19
C LEU A 23 -0.50 19.65 2.86
N ILE A 24 -1.82 19.80 2.87
CA ILE A 24 -2.78 18.75 2.50
C ILE A 24 -2.61 18.34 1.03
N TRP A 25 -2.40 19.31 0.13
CA TRP A 25 -2.13 19.03 -1.28
C TRP A 25 -0.80 18.28 -1.48
N ILE A 26 0.25 18.63 -0.73
CA ILE A 26 1.55 17.94 -0.75
C ILE A 26 1.43 16.51 -0.21
N LEU A 27 0.73 16.29 0.91
CA LEU A 27 0.47 14.95 1.46
C LEU A 27 -0.33 14.09 0.48
N LYS A 28 -1.39 14.63 -0.13
CA LYS A 28 -2.19 13.93 -1.14
C LYS A 28 -1.36 13.60 -2.39
N ARG A 29 -0.48 14.52 -2.83
CA ARG A 29 0.40 14.32 -3.99
C ARG A 29 1.48 13.26 -3.72
N ARG A 30 2.05 13.22 -2.50
CA ARG A 30 3.02 12.19 -2.10
C ARG A 30 2.37 10.81 -2.04
N ASN A 31 1.14 10.70 -1.52
CA ASN A 31 0.42 9.44 -1.48
C ASN A 31 0.04 8.95 -2.90
N ARG A 32 -0.39 9.87 -3.79
CA ARG A 32 -0.64 9.54 -5.21
C ARG A 32 0.59 9.03 -5.96
N LYS A 33 1.79 9.59 -5.70
CA LYS A 33 3.04 9.12 -6.32
C LYS A 33 3.42 7.69 -5.87
N GLN A 34 3.15 7.33 -4.62
CA GLN A 34 3.38 5.96 -4.13
C GLN A 34 2.39 4.97 -4.76
N VAL A 35 1.10 5.34 -4.88
CA VAL A 35 0.10 4.51 -5.57
C VAL A 35 0.39 4.40 -7.08
N ALA A 36 0.83 5.49 -7.72
CA ALA A 36 1.21 5.47 -9.14
C ALA A 36 2.45 4.59 -9.42
N LYS A 37 3.43 4.55 -8.50
CA LYS A 37 4.63 3.72 -8.65
C LYS A 37 4.31 2.22 -8.66
N TYR A 38 3.25 1.78 -7.97
CA TYR A 38 2.77 0.38 -8.04
C TYR A 38 1.84 0.11 -9.23
N ARG A 39 1.21 1.14 -9.80
CA ARG A 39 0.30 1.00 -10.95
C ARG A 39 1.04 0.86 -12.29
N ASN A 40 2.24 1.41 -12.42
CA ASN A 40 2.99 1.46 -13.68
C ASN A 40 3.85 0.22 -13.97
N ILE A 41 3.59 -0.92 -13.32
CA ILE A 41 4.41 -2.15 -13.46
C ILE A 41 3.83 -3.14 -14.51
N TRP A 42 3.07 -2.63 -15.49
CA TRP A 42 2.60 -3.41 -16.64
C TRP A 42 2.61 -2.53 -17.90
N PRO A 43 3.53 -2.77 -18.86
CA PRO A 43 3.27 -2.41 -20.24
C PRO A 43 2.25 -3.43 -20.75
N VAL A 44 1.01 -2.99 -20.95
CA VAL A 44 0.04 -3.74 -21.75
C VAL A 44 0.31 -3.31 -23.18
N GLU A 45 1.01 -4.13 -23.93
CA GLU A 45 1.03 -4.03 -25.39
C GLU A 45 -0.39 -4.30 -25.87
N ASP A 46 -1.10 -3.23 -26.26
CA ASP A 46 -2.39 -3.29 -26.91
C ASP A 46 -2.20 -3.99 -28.27
N ILE A 47 -2.38 -5.31 -28.31
CA ILE A 47 -2.60 -6.01 -29.57
C ILE A 47 -4.04 -5.69 -29.99
N GLN A 48 -4.13 -4.66 -30.83
CA GLN A 48 -5.34 -4.14 -31.44
C GLN A 48 -5.80 -5.13 -32.52
N TYR A 49 -6.51 -6.19 -32.13
CA TYR A 49 -7.20 -7.03 -33.10
C TYR A 49 -8.43 -6.29 -33.61
N ILE A 50 -8.39 -5.96 -34.90
CA ILE A 50 -9.49 -5.43 -35.71
C ILE A 50 -10.57 -6.51 -35.78
N ILE A 51 -11.51 -6.52 -34.82
CA ILE A 51 -12.83 -7.11 -35.02
C ILE A 51 -13.82 -6.02 -34.63
N LYS A 52 -14.33 -5.37 -35.67
CA LYS A 52 -15.37 -4.36 -35.59
C LYS A 52 -16.69 -5.07 -35.30
N GLU A 53 -16.93 -5.37 -34.03
CA GLU A 53 -18.28 -5.71 -33.55
C GLU A 53 -18.73 -4.63 -32.56
N GLU A 54 -19.88 -4.04 -32.89
CA GLU A 54 -20.56 -3.02 -32.10
C GLU A 54 -20.88 -3.61 -30.72
N LYS A 55 -20.18 -3.14 -29.68
CA LYS A 55 -20.45 -3.54 -28.29
C LYS A 55 -21.80 -2.96 -27.86
N PRO A 56 -22.85 -3.76 -27.59
CA PRO A 56 -24.00 -3.26 -26.85
C PRO A 56 -23.51 -2.77 -25.49
N LYS A 57 -24.04 -1.64 -25.01
CA LYS A 57 -23.69 -1.03 -23.72
C LYS A 57 -23.91 -2.07 -22.61
N GLY A 58 -22.84 -2.76 -22.25
CA GLY A 58 -22.87 -3.82 -21.26
C GLY A 58 -23.38 -3.28 -19.92
N PRO A 59 -24.18 -4.06 -19.19
CA PRO A 59 -24.65 -3.66 -17.87
C PRO A 59 -23.43 -3.37 -16.99
N LYS A 60 -23.46 -2.23 -16.29
CA LYS A 60 -22.45 -1.83 -15.30
C LYS A 60 -22.06 -3.07 -14.50
N ALA A 61 -20.79 -3.45 -14.55
CA ALA A 61 -20.28 -4.69 -13.99
C ALA A 61 -20.69 -4.80 -12.51
N HIS A 62 -21.81 -5.48 -12.25
CA HIS A 62 -22.19 -5.84 -10.92
C HIS A 62 -21.27 -7.00 -10.53
N VAL A 63 -20.51 -6.79 -9.47
CA VAL A 63 -19.74 -7.84 -8.79
C VAL A 63 -20.73 -8.90 -8.28
N ASN A 64 -21.07 -9.82 -9.16
CA ASN A 64 -21.98 -10.93 -8.90
C ASN A 64 -21.24 -12.09 -8.22
N ALA A 65 -21.96 -12.95 -7.51
CA ALA A 65 -21.40 -14.18 -6.93
C ALA A 65 -20.70 -15.08 -7.98
N ARG A 66 -21.15 -15.02 -9.26
CA ARG A 66 -20.47 -15.68 -10.38
C ARG A 66 -19.06 -15.15 -10.64
N PHE A 67 -18.84 -13.84 -10.54
CA PHE A 67 -17.50 -13.24 -10.68
C PHE A 67 -16.56 -13.72 -9.59
N PHE A 68 -17.03 -13.77 -8.33
CA PHE A 68 -16.23 -14.32 -7.23
C PHE A 68 -15.91 -15.81 -7.42
N ARG A 69 -16.86 -16.61 -7.93
CA ARG A 69 -16.62 -18.03 -8.23
C ARG A 69 -15.56 -18.21 -9.32
N GLN A 70 -15.62 -17.40 -10.38
CA GLN A 70 -14.62 -17.38 -11.46
C GLN A 70 -13.25 -16.92 -10.95
N LEU A 71 -13.21 -15.88 -10.09
CA LEU A 71 -11.99 -15.39 -9.48
C LEU A 71 -11.35 -16.44 -8.56
N TYR A 72 -12.16 -17.17 -7.78
CA TYR A 72 -11.67 -18.24 -6.93
C TYR A 72 -11.12 -19.42 -7.74
N GLN A 73 -11.76 -19.77 -8.87
CA GLN A 73 -11.22 -20.77 -9.81
C GLN A 73 -9.88 -20.33 -10.39
N LEU A 74 -9.76 -19.06 -10.82
CA LEU A 74 -8.49 -18.50 -11.30
C LEU A 74 -7.40 -18.51 -10.22
N LEU A 75 -7.75 -18.15 -8.97
CA LEU A 75 -6.82 -18.14 -7.85
C LEU A 75 -6.37 -19.55 -7.47
N LYS A 76 -7.27 -20.54 -7.55
CA LYS A 76 -6.98 -21.96 -7.31
C LYS A 76 -6.06 -22.57 -8.37
N ILE A 77 -6.21 -22.14 -9.63
CA ILE A 77 -5.32 -22.54 -10.73
C ILE A 77 -3.96 -21.85 -10.59
N GLY A 78 -3.96 -20.58 -10.17
CA GLY A 78 -2.76 -19.78 -9.98
C GLY A 78 -1.93 -20.13 -8.75
N ILE A 79 -2.56 -20.68 -7.69
CA ILE A 79 -1.91 -21.16 -6.47
C ILE A 79 -2.30 -22.63 -6.28
N PRO A 80 -1.64 -23.58 -6.97
CA PRO A 80 -2.11 -24.95 -7.09
C PRO A 80 -2.23 -25.76 -5.79
N SER A 81 -1.64 -25.36 -4.64
CA SER A 81 -1.83 -26.13 -3.40
C SER A 81 -1.45 -25.42 -2.09
N ILE A 82 -2.24 -25.66 -1.04
CA ILE A 82 -2.05 -25.23 0.35
C ILE A 82 -0.83 -25.93 1.01
N ILE A 83 -0.27 -26.96 0.36
CA ILE A 83 0.92 -27.72 0.80
C ILE A 83 2.18 -27.42 -0.04
N SER A 84 2.07 -26.57 -1.07
CA SER A 84 3.20 -26.20 -1.94
C SER A 84 4.07 -25.10 -1.32
N SER A 85 5.32 -24.97 -1.77
CA SER A 85 6.24 -23.88 -1.39
C SER A 85 5.65 -22.48 -1.56
N GLU A 86 4.59 -22.32 -2.36
CA GLU A 86 3.85 -21.06 -2.51
C GLU A 86 3.08 -20.66 -1.25
N PHE A 87 2.53 -21.63 -0.51
CA PHE A 87 1.85 -21.36 0.76
C PHE A 87 2.83 -20.84 1.82
N ALA A 88 4.09 -21.30 1.78
CA ALA A 88 5.15 -20.79 2.65
C ALA A 88 5.39 -19.29 2.43
N PHE A 89 5.35 -18.79 1.19
CA PHE A 89 5.46 -17.35 0.90
C PHE A 89 4.26 -16.56 1.43
N VAL A 90 3.04 -17.10 1.32
CA VAL A 90 1.84 -16.48 1.90
C VAL A 90 1.96 -16.36 3.42
N LEU A 91 2.40 -17.43 4.08
CA LEU A 91 2.60 -17.48 5.53
C LEU A 91 3.72 -16.50 5.95
N LEU A 92 4.82 -16.46 5.19
CA LEU A 92 5.92 -15.52 5.39
C LEU A 92 5.43 -14.06 5.30
N ILE A 93 4.59 -13.73 4.31
CA ILE A 93 3.97 -12.40 4.19
C ILE A 93 3.10 -12.09 5.40
N ALA A 94 2.26 -13.03 5.84
CA ALA A 94 1.45 -12.87 7.05
C ALA A 94 2.32 -12.61 8.29
N GLY A 95 3.41 -13.36 8.45
CA GLY A 95 4.38 -13.17 9.53
C GLY A 95 5.07 -11.80 9.49
N ILE A 96 5.43 -11.32 8.31
CA ILE A 96 6.00 -9.97 8.14
C ILE A 96 4.96 -8.90 8.46
N LEU A 97 3.69 -9.09 8.08
CA LEU A 97 2.61 -8.15 8.39
C LEU A 97 2.40 -8.01 9.91
N ILE A 98 2.45 -9.13 10.65
CA ILE A 98 2.38 -9.13 12.11
C ILE A 98 3.60 -8.41 12.70
N THR A 99 4.81 -8.77 12.25
CA THR A 99 6.06 -8.12 12.68
C THR A 99 6.04 -6.62 12.43
N LYS A 100 5.52 -6.19 11.27
CA LYS A 100 5.37 -4.78 10.92
C LYS A 100 4.43 -4.07 11.90
N SER A 101 3.28 -4.66 12.19
CA SER A 101 2.32 -4.09 13.16
C SER A 101 2.93 -3.98 14.56
N PHE A 102 3.67 -5.00 15.01
CA PHE A 102 4.40 -4.95 16.28
C PHE A 102 5.47 -3.87 16.29
N CYS A 103 6.23 -3.73 15.21
CA CYS A 103 7.28 -2.72 15.10
C CYS A 103 6.71 -1.29 15.13
N ASP A 104 5.56 -1.08 14.48
CA ASP A 104 4.85 0.20 14.49
C ASP A 104 4.37 0.56 15.92
N LEU A 105 3.82 -0.42 16.66
CA LEU A 105 3.42 -0.23 18.06
C LEU A 105 4.62 0.03 18.97
N TRP A 106 5.72 -0.69 18.78
CA TRP A 106 6.94 -0.49 19.56
C TRP A 106 7.54 0.90 19.33
N MET A 107 7.55 1.36 18.07
CA MET A 107 8.02 2.69 17.70
C MET A 107 7.24 3.80 18.43
N ILE A 108 5.91 3.69 18.52
CA ILE A 108 5.08 4.67 19.23
C ILE A 108 5.45 4.74 20.72
N ASN A 109 5.55 3.58 21.37
CA ASN A 109 5.93 3.52 22.79
C ASN A 109 7.33 4.11 23.03
N MET A 110 8.28 3.81 22.16
CA MET A 110 9.63 4.32 22.29
C MET A 110 9.70 5.84 22.05
N SER A 111 8.89 6.38 21.15
CA SER A 111 8.73 7.83 20.94
C SER A 111 8.23 8.52 22.21
N THR A 112 7.17 8.00 22.84
CA THR A 112 6.62 8.57 24.09
C THR A 112 7.62 8.50 25.24
N LEU A 113 8.39 7.41 25.34
CA LEU A 113 9.45 7.30 26.36
C LEU A 113 10.60 8.29 26.13
N ILE A 114 10.92 8.59 24.87
CA ILE A 114 11.87 9.64 24.51
C ILE A 114 11.33 11.00 24.94
N GLU A 115 10.08 11.34 24.60
CA GLU A 115 9.42 12.58 24.99
C GLU A 115 9.38 12.78 26.51
N SER A 116 9.03 11.71 27.26
CA SER A 116 9.03 11.74 28.72
C SER A 116 10.43 11.99 29.30
N SER A 117 11.49 11.43 28.69
CA SER A 117 12.87 11.67 29.13
C SER A 117 13.36 13.10 28.86
N ILE A 118 12.85 13.73 27.79
CA ILE A 118 13.11 15.14 27.48
C ILE A 118 12.45 16.03 28.53
N LEU A 119 11.18 15.77 28.85
CA LEU A 119 10.43 16.50 29.89
C LEU A 119 11.09 16.41 31.27
N LYS A 120 11.67 15.25 31.62
CA LYS A 120 12.40 15.04 32.88
C LYS A 120 13.82 15.62 32.87
N MET A 121 14.26 16.26 31.78
CA MET A 121 15.61 16.82 31.59
C MET A 121 16.78 15.83 31.81
N ASP A 122 16.53 14.51 31.74
CA ASP A 122 17.57 13.50 31.91
C ASP A 122 18.27 13.22 30.57
N LYS A 123 19.40 13.91 30.36
CA LYS A 123 20.21 13.80 29.14
C LYS A 123 20.83 12.41 28.94
N SER A 124 21.10 11.68 30.01
CA SER A 124 21.75 10.37 29.96
C SER A 124 20.78 9.29 29.46
N LEU A 125 19.56 9.28 30.01
CA LEU A 125 18.50 8.39 29.61
C LEU A 125 17.97 8.73 28.20
N PHE A 126 17.90 10.01 27.85
CA PHE A 126 17.52 10.45 26.51
C PHE A 126 18.46 9.88 25.44
N LYS A 127 19.79 10.06 25.61
CA LYS A 127 20.78 9.55 24.64
C LYS A 127 20.68 8.03 24.45
N ARG A 128 20.52 7.27 25.54
CA ARG A 128 20.39 5.81 25.47
C ARG A 128 19.11 5.38 24.75
N ARG A 129 17.98 6.07 24.96
CA ARG A 129 16.71 5.80 24.27
C ARG A 129 16.77 6.19 22.80
N LEU A 130 17.38 7.33 22.48
CA LEU A 130 17.57 7.80 21.11
C LEU A 130 18.45 6.84 20.30
N LEU A 131 19.56 6.35 20.88
CA LEU A 131 20.42 5.37 20.21
C LEU A 131 19.71 4.05 19.95
N LYS A 132 18.91 3.56 20.92
CA LYS A 132 18.06 2.37 20.73
C LYS A 132 17.03 2.60 19.62
N PHE A 133 16.40 3.77 19.57
CA PHE A 133 15.46 4.12 18.52
C PHE A 133 16.13 4.14 17.14
N LEU A 134 17.28 4.81 17.03
CA LEU A 134 18.08 4.90 15.82
C LEU A 134 18.52 3.51 15.32
N ALA A 135 18.90 2.62 16.24
CA ALA A 135 19.29 1.24 15.92
C ALA A 135 18.14 0.38 15.38
N VAL A 136 16.89 0.70 15.71
CA VAL A 136 15.70 -0.03 15.22
C VAL A 136 15.19 0.50 13.88
N LEU A 137 15.50 1.75 13.50
CA LEU A 137 15.16 2.29 12.17
C LEU A 137 15.62 1.42 10.97
N PRO A 138 16.86 0.90 10.93
CA PRO A 138 17.28 0.02 9.84
C PRO A 138 16.50 -1.31 9.85
N MET A 139 16.13 -1.83 11.02
CA MET A 139 15.28 -3.03 11.14
C MET A 139 13.91 -2.81 10.48
N ILE A 140 13.29 -1.65 10.69
CA ILE A 140 12.02 -1.28 10.03
C ILE A 140 12.18 -1.27 8.49
N SER A 141 13.29 -0.73 8.00
CA SER A 141 13.59 -0.69 6.57
C SER A 141 13.75 -2.10 5.98
N ILE A 142 14.42 -3.01 6.69
CA ILE A 142 14.58 -4.40 6.29
C ILE A 142 13.23 -5.10 6.21
N VAL A 143 12.40 -5.03 7.26
CA VAL A 143 11.05 -5.62 7.30
C VAL A 143 10.22 -5.15 6.10
N ASN A 144 10.28 -3.85 5.79
CA ASN A 144 9.57 -3.28 4.65
C ASN A 144 10.10 -3.77 3.29
N ASN A 145 11.41 -3.92 3.14
CA ASN A 145 12.01 -4.45 1.90
C ASN A 145 11.68 -5.92 1.70
N VAL A 146 11.72 -6.73 2.76
CA VAL A 146 11.33 -8.14 2.72
C VAL A 146 9.83 -8.27 2.40
N LEU A 147 8.97 -7.42 2.97
CA LEU A 147 7.54 -7.40 2.64
C LEU A 147 7.32 -7.14 1.14
N LYS A 148 8.01 -6.14 0.59
CA LYS A 148 7.92 -5.82 -0.84
C LYS A 148 8.38 -6.98 -1.69
N TYR A 149 9.57 -7.52 -1.39
CA TYR A 149 10.12 -8.67 -2.12
C TYR A 149 9.14 -9.84 -2.15
N SER A 150 8.57 -10.20 -1.01
CA SER A 150 7.63 -11.32 -0.90
C SER A 150 6.37 -11.10 -1.72
N ILE A 151 5.83 -9.87 -1.75
CA ILE A 151 4.66 -9.52 -2.57
C ILE A 151 4.99 -9.57 -4.07
N TYR A 152 6.17 -9.09 -4.48
CA TYR A 152 6.60 -9.11 -5.87
C TYR A 152 6.79 -10.53 -6.39
N GLU A 153 7.46 -11.38 -5.62
CA GLU A 153 7.67 -12.78 -5.94
C GLU A 153 6.33 -13.51 -6.09
N MET A 154 5.39 -13.29 -5.15
CA MET A 154 4.07 -13.91 -5.23
C MET A 154 3.27 -13.43 -6.44
N LYS A 155 3.32 -12.14 -6.77
CA LYS A 155 2.68 -11.59 -7.96
C LYS A 155 3.24 -12.21 -9.24
N LEU A 156 4.56 -12.39 -9.30
CA LEU A 156 5.23 -12.96 -10.47
C LEU A 156 4.81 -14.41 -10.68
N ARG A 157 4.86 -15.24 -9.62
CA ARG A 157 4.43 -16.64 -9.67
C ARG A 157 2.97 -16.79 -10.08
N LEU A 158 2.08 -15.99 -9.48
CA LEU A 158 0.66 -15.99 -9.82
C LEU A 158 0.44 -15.66 -11.30
N ARG A 159 1.14 -14.65 -11.82
CA ARG A 159 1.09 -14.29 -13.25
C ARG A 159 1.54 -15.46 -14.11
N THR A 160 2.72 -16.03 -13.84
CA THR A 160 3.29 -17.12 -14.64
C THR A 160 2.39 -18.36 -14.65
N ASN A 161 1.84 -18.76 -13.50
CA ASN A 161 0.94 -19.89 -13.39
C ASN A 161 -0.37 -19.67 -14.18
N ILE A 162 -1.01 -18.51 -14.02
CA ILE A 162 -2.23 -18.17 -14.76
C ILE A 162 -1.96 -18.14 -16.28
N THR A 163 -0.91 -17.45 -16.71
CA THR A 163 -0.59 -17.34 -18.14
C THR A 163 -0.29 -18.70 -18.75
N ARG A 164 0.48 -19.56 -18.06
CA ARG A 164 0.77 -20.92 -18.55
C ARG A 164 -0.49 -21.77 -18.68
N SER A 165 -1.37 -21.73 -17.68
CA SER A 165 -2.63 -22.49 -17.72
C SER A 165 -3.58 -22.01 -18.80
N LEU A 166 -3.64 -20.70 -19.07
CA LEU A 166 -4.48 -20.15 -20.14
C LEU A 166 -3.92 -20.48 -21.53
N LEU A 167 -2.60 -20.45 -21.70
CA LEU A 167 -1.95 -20.79 -22.96
C LEU A 167 -2.15 -22.27 -23.33
N ASP A 168 -2.06 -23.17 -22.35
CA ASP A 168 -2.26 -24.61 -22.55
C ASP A 168 -3.71 -24.96 -22.92
N GLN A 169 -4.69 -24.21 -22.40
CA GLN A 169 -6.09 -24.35 -22.80
C GLN A 169 -6.39 -23.75 -24.17
N TYR A 170 -5.62 -22.74 -24.60
CA TYR A 170 -5.83 -22.06 -25.88
C TYR A 170 -5.21 -22.82 -27.07
N LEU A 171 -4.07 -23.48 -26.86
CA LEU A 171 -3.34 -24.23 -27.91
C LEU A 171 -3.86 -25.66 -28.13
N LYS A 172 -4.98 -26.02 -27.52
CA LYS A 172 -5.60 -27.35 -27.57
C LYS A 172 -6.91 -27.29 -28.35
#